data_AF-A0A7Y3BEW8-F1
#
_entry.id   AF-A0A7Y3BEW8-F1
#
_cell.length_a   1.000
_cell.length_b   1.000
_cell.length_c   1.000
_cell.angle_alpha   90.00
_cell.angle_beta   90.00
_cell.angle_gamma   90.00
#
_symmetry.space_group_name_H-M   'P 1'
#
loop_
_entity.id
_entity.type
_entity.pdbx_description
1 polymer ?
#
loop_
_entity_poly.entity_id
_entity_poly.type
_entity_poly.pdbx_seq_one_letter_code
_entity_poly.pdbx_strand_id
1 'polypeptide(L)'
;MKRLLIPLAFVATPLFAQDTPELEGRDLMSEALRLFMRGLLEEMEPAIDDLSALLDNLDAYHAPEVLPNGDIIIRRKTPLEPDEPAGGEIEL
;
A
#
# COMPACT_ATOMS: atom_id res chain seq x y z
N MET A 1 39.98 65.35 4.38
CA MET A 1 39.95 64.75 3.03
C MET A 1 39.88 63.23 3.20
N LYS A 2 39.02 62.57 2.41
CA LYS A 2 38.84 61.11 2.25
C LYS A 2 38.27 60.33 3.44
N ARG A 3 36.94 60.37 3.57
CA ARG A 3 36.12 59.36 4.27
C ARG A 3 36.18 58.06 3.47
N LEU A 4 36.84 57.05 4.01
CA LEU A 4 36.86 55.70 3.44
C LEU A 4 35.63 54.97 3.99
N LEU A 5 34.53 55.07 3.25
CA LEU A 5 33.26 54.43 3.57
C LEU A 5 33.24 53.08 2.84
N ILE A 6 33.47 52.01 3.61
CA ILE A 6 33.35 50.61 3.18
C ILE A 6 31.91 50.39 2.68
N PRO A 7 31.65 49.93 1.44
CA PRO A 7 30.32 49.55 1.06
C PRO A 7 30.00 48.19 1.69
N LEU A 8 29.25 48.23 2.80
CA LEU A 8 28.64 47.07 3.48
C LEU A 8 27.43 46.50 2.72
N ALA A 9 27.22 46.82 1.45
CA ALA A 9 25.98 46.51 0.75
C ALA A 9 26.26 45.72 -0.53
N PHE A 10 26.24 44.40 -0.44
CA PHE A 10 25.46 43.51 -1.31
C PHE A 10 25.71 42.05 -0.90
N VAL A 11 25.29 41.67 0.33
CA VAL A 11 24.86 40.29 0.53
C VAL A 11 23.56 40.20 -0.24
N ALA A 12 23.62 39.64 -1.45
CA ALA A 12 22.47 39.34 -2.27
C ALA A 12 21.52 38.46 -1.46
N THR A 13 20.54 39.07 -0.82
CA THR A 13 19.44 38.38 -0.17
C THR A 13 18.47 37.95 -1.26
N PRO A 14 18.34 36.66 -1.60
CA PRO A 14 17.15 36.19 -2.32
C PRO A 14 15.98 36.14 -1.31
N LEU A 15 15.67 37.25 -0.65
CA LEU A 15 14.55 37.37 0.28
C LEU A 15 13.28 37.86 -0.44
N PHE A 16 13.42 38.46 -1.63
CA PHE A 16 12.31 38.96 -2.44
C PHE A 16 12.02 38.12 -3.70
N ALA A 17 12.54 36.89 -3.78
CA ALA A 17 12.25 35.94 -4.87
C ALA A 17 11.50 34.69 -4.37
N GLN A 18 10.80 34.80 -3.25
CA GLN A 18 9.94 33.74 -2.71
C GLN A 18 8.51 33.91 -3.22
N ASP A 19 8.36 34.06 -4.54
CA ASP A 19 7.07 33.84 -5.23
C ASP A 19 6.75 32.35 -5.14
N THR A 20 6.29 31.91 -3.97
CA THR A 20 5.80 30.55 -3.64
C THR A 20 6.39 29.38 -4.46
N PRO A 21 7.72 29.19 -4.53
CA PRO A 21 8.30 28.00 -5.16
C PRO A 21 8.09 26.73 -4.31
N GLU A 22 7.72 26.88 -3.03
CA GLU A 22 7.48 25.74 -2.14
C GLU A 22 6.20 24.97 -2.48
N LEU A 23 5.14 25.66 -2.92
CA LEU A 23 3.89 24.99 -3.30
C LEU A 23 4.09 24.16 -4.58
N GLU A 24 4.78 24.73 -5.57
CA GLU A 24 5.12 24.04 -6.82
C GLU A 24 6.13 22.90 -6.60
N GLY A 25 7.14 23.10 -5.75
CA GLY A 25 8.07 22.04 -5.36
C GLY A 25 7.40 20.87 -4.62
N ARG A 26 6.38 21.14 -3.79
CA ARG A 26 5.59 20.10 -3.12
C ARG A 26 4.71 19.32 -4.09
N ASP A 27 4.15 19.98 -5.09
CA ASP A 27 3.38 19.33 -6.15
C ASP A 27 4.28 18.40 -6.99
N LEU A 28 5.45 18.88 -7.41
CA LEU A 28 6.44 18.06 -8.12
C LEU A 28 6.93 16.86 -7.31
N MET A 29 7.18 17.03 -6.00
CA MET A 29 7.53 15.91 -5.11
C MET A 29 6.37 14.92 -4.95
N SER A 30 5.14 15.40 -4.89
CA SER A 30 3.95 14.55 -4.80
C SER A 30 3.76 13.74 -6.09
N GLU A 31 3.97 14.35 -7.26
CA GLU A 31 3.91 13.65 -8.54
C GLU A 31 5.05 12.63 -8.68
N ALA A 32 6.27 12.98 -8.23
CA ALA A 32 7.39 12.03 -8.20
C ALA A 32 7.10 10.82 -7.30
N LEU A 33 6.53 11.03 -6.11
CA LEU A 33 6.11 9.96 -5.22
C LEU A 33 5.01 9.10 -5.86
N ARG A 34 4.05 9.72 -6.55
CA ARG A 34 2.98 9.00 -7.25
C ARG A 34 3.52 8.09 -8.35
N LEU A 35 4.44 8.59 -9.17
CA LEU A 35 5.10 7.81 -10.22
C LEU A 35 5.91 6.65 -9.62
N PHE A 36 6.65 6.91 -8.54
CA PHE A 36 7.40 5.88 -7.83
C PHE A 36 6.49 4.80 -7.23
N MET A 37 5.42 5.19 -6.54
CA MET A 37 4.43 4.25 -5.99
C MET A 37 3.75 3.43 -7.08
N ARG A 38 3.47 4.01 -8.25
CA ARG A 38 2.94 3.26 -9.38
C ARG A 38 3.90 2.18 -9.85
N GLY A 39 5.17 2.54 -10.10
CA GLY A 39 6.18 1.55 -10.50
C GLY A 39 6.41 0.47 -9.44
N LEU A 40 6.37 0.84 -8.16
CA LEU A 40 6.45 -0.12 -7.06
C LEU A 40 5.25 -1.09 -7.07
N LEU A 41 4.03 -0.57 -7.25
CA LEU A 41 2.83 -1.40 -7.32
C LEU A 41 2.82 -2.32 -8.54
N GLU A 42 3.31 -1.86 -9.69
CA GLU A 42 3.47 -2.68 -10.90
C GLU A 42 4.48 -3.82 -10.67
N GLU A 43 5.60 -3.56 -10.00
CA GLU A 43 6.58 -4.61 -9.66
C GLU A 43 6.03 -5.58 -8.59
N MET A 44 5.22 -5.09 -7.66
CA MET A 44 4.59 -5.89 -6.60
C MET A 44 3.28 -6.57 -7.03
N GLU A 45 2.73 -6.24 -8.21
CA GLU A 45 1.50 -6.83 -8.77
C GLU A 45 1.46 -8.36 -8.64
N PRO A 46 2.48 -9.14 -9.08
CA PRO A 46 2.45 -10.60 -8.94
C PRO A 46 2.39 -11.06 -7.48
N ALA A 47 3.06 -10.35 -6.56
CA ALA A 47 3.03 -10.68 -5.14
C ALA A 47 1.68 -10.31 -4.47
N ILE A 48 1.04 -9.24 -4.95
CA ILE A 48 -0.30 -8.83 -4.53
C ILE A 48 -1.35 -9.81 -5.05
N ASP A 49 -1.21 -10.31 -6.28
CA ASP A 49 -2.07 -11.33 -6.86
C ASP A 49 -1.96 -12.66 -6.09
N ASP A 50 -0.73 -13.09 -5.79
CA ASP A 50 -0.49 -14.28 -4.97
C ASP A 50 -1.11 -14.16 -3.57
N LEU A 51 -0.97 -12.98 -2.95
CA LEU A 51 -1.60 -12.68 -1.66
C LEU A 51 -3.14 -12.68 -1.77
N SER A 52 -3.68 -12.10 -2.83
CA SER A 52 -5.13 -12.05 -3.08
C SER A 52 -5.70 -13.46 -3.27
N ALA A 53 -5.02 -14.32 -4.02
CA ALA A 53 -5.40 -15.72 -4.18
C ALA A 53 -5.37 -16.51 -2.85
N LEU A 54 -4.41 -16.22 -1.97
CA LEU A 54 -4.38 -16.79 -0.62
C LEU A 54 -5.59 -16.30 0.21
N LEU A 55 -5.92 -15.01 0.12
CA LEU A 55 -7.05 -14.41 0.84
C LEU A 55 -8.40 -14.91 0.33
N ASP A 56 -8.56 -15.15 -0.98
CA ASP A 56 -9.79 -15.72 -1.56
C ASP A 56 -10.14 -17.08 -0.95
N ASN A 57 -9.13 -17.91 -0.68
CA ASN A 57 -9.32 -19.18 0.01
C ASN A 57 -9.84 -18.99 1.45
N LEU A 58 -9.45 -17.90 2.11
CA LEU A 58 -9.90 -17.57 3.46
C LEU A 58 -11.28 -16.89 3.48
N ASP A 59 -11.71 -16.26 2.37
CA ASP A 59 -13.05 -15.66 2.30
C ASP A 59 -14.16 -16.71 2.44
N ALA A 60 -13.89 -17.96 2.08
CA ALA A 60 -14.78 -19.08 2.34
C ALA A 60 -15.03 -19.33 3.85
N TYR A 61 -14.34 -18.63 4.76
CA TYR A 61 -14.40 -18.80 6.20
C TYR A 61 -14.75 -17.49 6.94
N HIS A 62 -15.34 -17.62 8.12
CA HIS A 62 -15.51 -16.54 9.09
C HIS A 62 -14.19 -16.28 9.81
N ALA A 63 -14.08 -15.10 10.44
CA ALA A 63 -12.96 -14.77 11.31
C ALA A 63 -12.80 -15.85 12.40
N PRO A 64 -11.55 -16.26 12.75
CA PRO A 64 -11.33 -17.32 13.72
C PRO A 64 -11.80 -16.96 15.13
N GLU A 65 -12.42 -17.92 15.83
CA GLU A 65 -12.81 -17.79 17.24
C GLU A 65 -11.82 -18.54 18.14
N VAL A 66 -11.20 -17.85 19.09
CA VAL A 66 -10.27 -18.46 20.07
C VAL A 66 -11.06 -18.89 21.30
N LEU A 67 -10.93 -20.16 21.68
CA LEU A 67 -11.62 -20.74 22.82
C LEU A 67 -10.82 -20.58 24.13
N PRO A 68 -11.47 -20.69 25.31
CA PRO A 68 -10.80 -20.57 26.61
C PRO A 68 -9.70 -21.62 26.87
N ASN A 69 -9.75 -22.76 26.19
CA ASN A 69 -8.72 -23.80 26.26
C ASN A 69 -7.52 -23.56 25.32
N GLY A 70 -7.59 -22.55 24.45
CA GLY A 70 -6.54 -22.20 23.49
C GLY A 70 -6.74 -22.77 22.09
N ASP A 71 -7.79 -23.55 21.84
CA ASP A 71 -8.12 -24.03 20.49
C ASP A 71 -8.73 -22.90 19.64
N ILE A 72 -8.58 -23.00 18.32
CA ILE A 72 -9.13 -22.04 17.36
C ILE A 72 -10.18 -22.75 16.50
N ILE A 73 -11.39 -22.19 16.45
CA ILE A 73 -12.46 -22.62 15.53
C ILE A 73 -12.43 -21.71 14.30
N ILE A 74 -12.32 -22.31 13.11
CA ILE A 74 -12.49 -21.61 11.83
C ILE A 74 -13.78 -22.15 11.17
N ARG A 75 -14.83 -21.32 11.12
CA ARG A 75 -16.13 -21.70 10.55
C ARG A 75 -16.21 -21.33 9.08
N ARG A 76 -16.83 -22.16 8.23
CA ARG A 76 -17.04 -21.84 6.81
C ARG A 76 -18.27 -20.97 6.59
N LYS A 77 -18.17 -19.99 5.68
CA LYS A 77 -19.29 -19.16 5.21
C LYS A 77 -20.16 -19.92 4.22
N THR A 78 -19.54 -20.53 3.21
CA THR A 78 -20.23 -21.27 2.14
C THR A 78 -20.23 -22.76 2.45
N PRO A 79 -21.40 -23.41 2.57
CA PRO A 79 -21.51 -24.86 2.68
C PRO A 79 -20.90 -25.53 1.44
N LEU A 80 -20.19 -26.65 1.62
CA LEU A 80 -19.86 -27.51 0.47
C LEU A 80 -21.15 -28.13 -0.05
N GLU A 81 -21.33 -28.12 -1.37
CA GLU A 81 -22.27 -29.03 -1.99
C GLU A 81 -21.80 -30.46 -1.67
N PRO A 82 -22.69 -31.35 -1.21
CA PRO A 82 -22.33 -32.75 -1.01
C PRO A 82 -21.85 -33.30 -2.36
N ASP A 83 -20.65 -33.88 -2.40
CA ASP A 83 -20.28 -34.73 -3.52
C ASP A 83 -21.36 -35.81 -3.63
N GLU A 84 -22.09 -35.84 -4.76
CA GLU A 84 -22.96 -36.97 -5.04
C GLU A 84 -22.09 -38.23 -4.92
N PRO A 85 -22.52 -39.26 -4.17
CA PRO A 85 -21.73 -40.47 -4.08
C PRO A 85 -21.56 -40.95 -5.52
N ALA A 86 -20.32 -40.92 -6.01
CA ALA A 86 -19.97 -41.55 -7.27
C ALA A 86 -20.54 -42.96 -7.17
N GLY A 87 -21.56 -43.23 -7.98
CA GLY A 87 -22.30 -44.48 -8.00
C GLY A 87 -21.37 -45.61 -8.44
N GLY A 88 -20.47 -46.00 -7.55
CA GLY A 88 -19.74 -47.23 -7.63
C GLY A 88 -20.75 -48.31 -7.31
N GLU A 89 -21.29 -48.91 -8.35
CA GLU A 89 -21.91 -50.23 -8.26
C GLU A 89 -20.94 -51.11 -7.47
N ILE A 90 -21.28 -51.39 -6.20
CA ILE A 90 -20.63 -52.44 -5.46
C ILE A 90 -21.24 -53.71 -6.04
N GLU A 91 -20.58 -54.30 -7.05
CA GLU A 91 -20.94 -55.63 -7.55
C GLU A 91 -20.82 -56.61 -6.36
N LEU A 92 -21.98 -57.04 -5.86
CA LEU A 92 -22.13 -58.07 -4.83
C LEU A 92 -22.23 -59.46 -5.45
#